data_AF-A0A936I5L5-F1
#
_entry.id   AF-A0A936I5L5-F1
#
_cell.length_a   1.000
_cell.length_b   1.000
_cell.length_c   1.000
_cell.angle_alpha   90.00
_cell.angle_beta   90.00
_cell.angle_gamma   90.00
#
_symmetry.space_group_name_H-M   'P 1'
#
loop_
_entity.id
_entity.type
_entity.pdbx_description
1 polymer ?
#
loop_
_entity_poly.entity_id
_entity_poly.type
_entity_poly.pdbx_seq_one_letter_code
_entity_poly.pdbx_strand_id
1 'polypeptide(L)'
;MYDANCVCAGQLIDCLGVPGGAALPGTGCDDGLATTGNDVYDANCVCAGQLIDCLGVPGGAALPGTACDDLNPNSTNDTWSANCVCAGTLPNDCLGVPGGPAQPGTPCDDGLATTGNDVYQANCTCAGELIDCLGVPGGAALPGTACDDGLATTGNDVYGANCVCAGQLIDCLGVPGGAALPGTACDDNNPNSSNDVYGANCVCAGQFANDCLGVPGGPAQPGTPCDDGLATTGNDTWSANCVCEGQLIDCLGVPGGAALPGTACDDGLATTGNDVYGANCVCAGQLIDCLGVPGGAALPGTACDDNNPNSSNDVYGANCVCAGTLANDCLGVPGGPAQPGTPCDDGLATTGNDTWSANCVCAGLLIDCEGVAGGSALPGTACDDGNAGTANDTWSANCVCAGAAANDCLGVPGGPAQPGTSCDDGLPPPATIPGAPTACAKVN
;
A
#
# COMPACT_ATOMS: atom_id res chain seq x y z
N MET A 1 36.42 -128.37 -118.10
CA MET A 1 36.82 -129.51 -118.96
C MET A 1 37.65 -128.96 -120.11
N TYR A 2 38.70 -129.69 -120.49
CA TYR A 2 40.01 -129.19 -120.92
C TYR A 2 40.28 -129.39 -122.42
N ASP A 3 41.17 -128.59 -123.01
CA ASP A 3 41.75 -128.86 -124.33
C ASP A 3 42.91 -129.87 -124.25
N ALA A 4 43.54 -130.16 -125.40
CA ALA A 4 44.52 -131.22 -125.59
C ALA A 4 45.81 -131.11 -124.71
N ASN A 5 45.94 -130.11 -123.83
CA ASN A 5 47.08 -129.93 -122.92
C ASN A 5 46.75 -129.71 -121.42
N CYS A 6 45.53 -130.02 -120.94
CA CYS A 6 45.22 -130.22 -119.50
C CYS A 6 45.76 -129.20 -118.46
N VAL A 7 45.23 -127.96 -118.41
CA VAL A 7 45.36 -127.02 -117.25
C VAL A 7 43.99 -126.49 -116.76
N CYS A 8 43.77 -126.46 -115.43
CA CYS A 8 42.48 -126.18 -114.75
C CYS A 8 42.41 -124.74 -114.24
N ALA A 9 41.29 -124.05 -114.48
CA ALA A 9 40.91 -122.85 -113.74
C ALA A 9 39.55 -123.07 -113.06
N GLY A 10 39.54 -123.04 -111.72
CA GLY A 10 38.31 -123.06 -110.91
C GLY A 10 37.88 -121.64 -110.54
N GLN A 11 36.57 -121.42 -110.37
CA GLN A 11 35.99 -120.14 -109.94
C GLN A 11 35.79 -120.10 -108.42
N LEU A 12 35.90 -118.90 -107.83
CA LEU A 12 35.68 -118.63 -106.40
C LEU A 12 34.19 -118.82 -106.03
N ILE A 13 33.90 -119.38 -104.84
CA ILE A 13 32.54 -119.56 -104.29
C ILE A 13 32.19 -118.36 -103.40
N ASP A 14 30.98 -117.82 -103.54
CA ASP A 14 30.48 -116.69 -102.74
C ASP A 14 29.95 -117.12 -101.35
N CYS A 15 29.55 -116.15 -100.51
CA CYS A 15 29.05 -116.36 -99.15
C CYS A 15 27.71 -117.12 -99.06
N LEU A 16 27.03 -117.33 -100.19
CA LEU A 16 25.83 -118.17 -100.28
C LEU A 16 26.13 -119.55 -100.89
N GLY A 17 27.41 -119.88 -101.12
CA GLY A 17 27.82 -121.17 -101.66
C GLY A 17 27.73 -121.28 -103.19
N VAL A 18 27.60 -120.16 -103.92
CA VAL A 18 27.44 -120.15 -105.37
C VAL A 18 28.77 -119.85 -106.07
N PRO A 19 29.30 -120.74 -106.93
CA PRO A 19 30.49 -120.47 -107.74
C PRO A 19 30.27 -119.27 -108.68
N GLY A 20 31.09 -118.22 -108.54
CA GLY A 20 30.96 -116.97 -109.30
C GLY A 20 29.82 -116.05 -108.86
N GLY A 21 29.21 -116.30 -107.70
CA GLY A 21 28.12 -115.50 -107.16
C GLY A 21 28.56 -114.12 -106.64
N ALA A 22 27.57 -113.24 -106.43
CA ALA A 22 27.81 -111.83 -106.09
C ALA A 22 27.86 -111.56 -104.58
N ALA A 23 27.49 -112.50 -103.71
CA ALA A 23 27.47 -112.30 -102.27
C ALA A 23 28.89 -112.48 -101.68
N LEU A 24 29.77 -111.49 -101.85
CA LEU A 24 31.14 -111.51 -101.33
C LEU A 24 31.23 -110.78 -99.98
N PRO A 25 32.31 -110.96 -99.18
CA PRO A 25 32.57 -110.11 -98.02
C PRO A 25 32.47 -108.62 -98.37
N GLY A 26 31.73 -107.86 -97.56
CA GLY A 26 31.40 -106.45 -97.78
C GLY A 26 30.13 -106.19 -98.61
N THR A 27 29.47 -107.23 -99.12
CA THR A 27 28.15 -107.09 -99.76
C THR A 27 27.03 -107.05 -98.74
N GLY A 28 25.98 -106.28 -99.05
CA GLY A 28 24.82 -106.12 -98.18
C GLY A 28 24.06 -107.43 -97.96
N CYS A 29 23.62 -107.63 -96.74
CA CYS A 29 22.81 -108.76 -96.30
C CYS A 29 21.76 -108.29 -95.26
N ASP A 30 21.01 -109.20 -94.67
CA ASP A 30 20.06 -108.93 -93.57
C ASP A 30 20.30 -110.00 -92.50
N ASP A 31 20.73 -109.59 -91.30
CA ASP A 31 21.03 -110.49 -90.19
C ASP A 31 19.79 -110.85 -89.36
N GLY A 32 18.64 -110.25 -89.67
CA GLY A 32 17.34 -110.46 -89.04
C GLY A 32 17.19 -109.81 -87.67
N LEU A 33 18.16 -109.04 -87.19
CA LEU A 33 18.09 -108.33 -85.91
C LEU A 33 17.62 -106.89 -86.13
N ALA A 34 16.45 -106.55 -85.60
CA ALA A 34 15.89 -105.20 -85.73
C ALA A 34 16.71 -104.09 -85.03
N THR A 35 17.72 -104.46 -84.23
CA THR A 35 18.61 -103.53 -83.51
C THR A 35 19.89 -103.20 -84.28
N THR A 36 20.13 -103.86 -85.41
CA THR A 36 21.28 -103.62 -86.28
C THR A 36 20.81 -103.16 -87.65
N GLY A 37 21.69 -102.46 -88.36
CA GLY A 37 21.46 -102.07 -89.75
C GLY A 37 22.78 -101.94 -90.50
N ASN A 38 22.69 -101.70 -91.81
CA ASN A 38 23.83 -101.77 -92.73
C ASN A 38 24.56 -103.12 -92.67
N ASP A 39 23.80 -104.21 -92.62
CA ASP A 39 24.35 -105.54 -92.47
C ASP A 39 25.15 -105.93 -93.71
N VAL A 40 26.37 -106.39 -93.48
CA VAL A 40 27.28 -106.85 -94.54
C VAL A 40 27.86 -108.20 -94.17
N TYR A 41 28.16 -109.01 -95.18
CA TYR A 41 28.92 -110.23 -94.95
C TYR A 41 30.34 -109.88 -94.51
N ASP A 42 30.79 -110.42 -93.38
CA ASP A 42 32.17 -110.29 -92.93
C ASP A 42 33.13 -111.18 -93.76
N ALA A 43 34.42 -111.14 -93.44
CA ALA A 43 35.43 -111.96 -94.13
C ALA A 43 35.21 -113.49 -93.98
N ASN A 44 34.38 -113.91 -93.03
CA ASN A 44 33.99 -115.30 -92.79
C ASN A 44 32.57 -115.61 -93.30
N CYS A 45 31.98 -114.70 -94.08
CA CYS A 45 30.62 -114.82 -94.62
C CYS A 45 29.51 -114.88 -93.54
N VAL A 46 29.73 -114.26 -92.38
CA VAL A 46 28.67 -114.01 -91.39
C VAL A 46 28.00 -112.68 -91.72
N CYS A 47 26.68 -112.68 -91.81
CA CYS A 47 25.91 -111.45 -91.94
C CYS A 47 25.74 -110.82 -90.55
N ALA A 48 26.25 -109.59 -90.37
CA ALA A 48 26.07 -108.82 -89.16
C ALA A 48 26.03 -107.32 -89.47
N GLY A 49 25.17 -106.59 -88.77
CA GLY A 49 25.07 -105.14 -88.87
C GLY A 49 25.77 -104.34 -87.78
N GLN A 50 25.74 -103.03 -87.95
CA GLN A 50 26.14 -102.07 -86.93
C GLN A 50 24.94 -101.77 -86.02
N LEU A 51 25.18 -101.63 -84.72
CA LEU A 51 24.13 -101.26 -83.77
C LEU A 51 23.48 -99.94 -84.20
N ILE A 52 22.15 -99.91 -84.25
CA ILE A 52 21.37 -98.70 -84.49
C ILE A 52 21.39 -97.85 -83.22
N ASP A 53 21.81 -96.59 -83.34
CA ASP A 53 21.83 -95.64 -82.23
C ASP A 53 20.43 -95.09 -81.89
N CYS A 54 20.31 -94.26 -80.85
CA CYS A 54 19.04 -93.70 -80.40
C CYS A 54 18.37 -92.73 -81.40
N LEU A 55 19.07 -92.33 -82.45
CA LEU A 55 18.52 -91.53 -83.56
C LEU A 55 18.15 -92.40 -84.78
N GLY A 56 18.27 -93.73 -84.67
CA GLY A 56 17.96 -94.65 -85.75
C GLY A 56 19.08 -94.79 -86.78
N VAL A 57 20.31 -94.38 -86.45
CA VAL A 57 21.47 -94.43 -87.36
C VAL A 57 22.33 -95.66 -87.05
N PRO A 58 22.50 -96.62 -87.99
CA PRO A 58 23.44 -97.73 -87.81
C PRO A 58 24.87 -97.21 -87.66
N GLY A 59 25.55 -97.60 -86.58
CA GLY A 59 26.90 -97.15 -86.23
C GLY A 59 26.96 -95.71 -85.72
N GLY A 60 25.82 -95.10 -85.38
CA GLY A 60 25.75 -93.74 -84.89
C GLY A 60 26.28 -93.57 -83.46
N ALA A 61 26.53 -92.30 -83.08
CA ALA A 61 27.17 -91.95 -81.82
C ALA A 61 26.17 -91.70 -80.66
N ALA A 62 24.86 -91.65 -80.94
CA ALA A 62 23.83 -91.38 -79.93
C ALA A 62 23.50 -92.67 -79.16
N LEU A 63 24.41 -93.13 -78.33
CA LEU A 63 24.25 -94.36 -77.53
C LEU A 63 23.75 -94.03 -76.11
N PRO A 64 23.09 -94.97 -75.41
CA PRO A 64 22.78 -94.79 -74.00
C PRO A 64 24.01 -94.34 -73.18
N GLY A 65 23.84 -93.26 -72.42
CA GLY A 65 24.89 -92.60 -71.63
C GLY A 65 25.66 -91.49 -72.35
N THR A 66 25.48 -91.30 -73.66
CA THR A 66 26.07 -90.14 -74.36
C THR A 66 25.23 -88.89 -74.15
N ALA A 67 25.87 -87.72 -74.26
CA ALA A 67 25.19 -86.43 -74.13
C ALA A 67 24.12 -86.24 -75.22
N CYS A 68 23.06 -85.54 -74.87
CA CYS A 68 21.98 -85.13 -75.77
C CYS A 68 21.47 -83.74 -75.33
N ASP A 69 20.43 -83.20 -75.97
CA ASP A 69 19.75 -81.97 -75.55
C ASP A 69 18.26 -82.30 -75.51
N ASP A 70 17.66 -82.27 -74.31
CA ASP A 70 16.23 -82.58 -74.12
C ASP A 70 15.33 -81.35 -74.36
N LEU A 71 15.92 -80.24 -74.80
CA LEU A 71 15.32 -78.92 -75.04
C LEU A 71 14.70 -78.27 -73.80
N ASN A 72 14.97 -78.81 -72.61
CA ASN A 72 14.60 -78.18 -71.35
C ASN A 72 15.76 -77.29 -70.86
N PRO A 73 15.65 -75.96 -70.91
CA PRO A 73 16.74 -75.08 -70.47
C PRO A 73 17.03 -75.16 -68.96
N ASN A 74 16.19 -75.84 -68.18
CA ASN A 74 16.33 -75.97 -66.73
C ASN A 74 16.97 -77.30 -66.29
N SER A 75 17.15 -78.26 -67.19
CA SER A 75 17.87 -79.50 -66.92
C SER A 75 19.37 -79.30 -67.16
N THR A 76 20.17 -80.13 -66.51
CA THR A 76 21.61 -80.21 -66.71
C THR A 76 22.02 -81.67 -66.87
N ASN A 77 23.13 -81.93 -67.57
CA ASN A 77 23.63 -83.29 -67.85
C ASN A 77 22.64 -84.18 -68.60
N ASP A 78 22.07 -83.66 -69.68
CA ASP A 78 21.19 -84.38 -70.60
C ASP A 78 21.91 -85.58 -71.22
N THR A 79 21.38 -86.78 -70.97
CA THR A 79 21.96 -88.02 -71.51
C THR A 79 20.88 -88.93 -72.09
N TRP A 80 21.26 -89.73 -73.08
CA TRP A 80 20.39 -90.79 -73.58
C TRP A 80 20.23 -91.89 -72.54
N SER A 81 19.01 -92.22 -72.18
CA SER A 81 18.72 -93.38 -71.33
C SER A 81 18.87 -94.70 -72.09
N ALA A 82 18.86 -95.82 -71.35
CA ALA A 82 18.85 -97.17 -71.94
C ALA A 82 17.68 -97.44 -72.89
N ASN A 83 16.59 -96.66 -72.76
CA ASN A 83 15.41 -96.73 -73.63
C ASN A 83 15.40 -95.65 -74.71
N CYS A 84 16.55 -95.02 -74.99
CA CYS A 84 16.68 -93.95 -75.99
C CYS A 84 15.74 -92.76 -75.78
N VAL A 85 15.57 -92.37 -74.51
CA VAL A 85 14.95 -91.10 -74.13
C VAL A 85 16.07 -90.14 -73.73
N CYS A 86 16.15 -88.99 -74.38
CA CYS A 86 17.01 -87.89 -73.95
C CYS A 86 16.35 -87.14 -72.80
N ALA A 87 17.00 -87.09 -71.65
CA ALA A 87 16.54 -86.34 -70.48
C ALA A 87 17.73 -85.91 -69.61
N GLY A 88 17.65 -84.72 -69.05
CA GLY A 88 18.60 -84.23 -68.05
C GLY A 88 18.11 -84.32 -66.61
N THR A 89 18.98 -83.87 -65.71
CA THR A 89 18.72 -83.77 -64.27
C THR A 89 18.37 -82.33 -63.90
N LEU A 90 17.21 -82.12 -63.27
CA LEU A 90 16.83 -80.81 -62.72
C LEU A 90 17.63 -80.54 -61.43
N PRO A 91 18.09 -79.30 -61.19
CA PRO A 91 18.65 -78.91 -59.90
C PRO A 91 17.68 -79.19 -58.75
N ASN A 92 18.22 -79.57 -57.60
CA ASN A 92 17.42 -79.73 -56.38
C ASN A 92 16.92 -78.36 -55.91
N ASP A 93 15.66 -78.33 -55.48
CA ASP A 93 15.11 -77.20 -54.71
C ASP A 93 15.68 -77.17 -53.28
N CYS A 94 15.28 -76.19 -52.47
CA CYS A 94 15.76 -76.02 -51.10
C CYS A 94 15.33 -77.13 -50.13
N LEU A 95 14.41 -78.02 -50.54
CA LEU A 95 14.03 -79.24 -49.81
C LEU A 95 14.72 -80.50 -50.35
N GLY A 96 15.63 -80.36 -51.31
CA GLY A 96 16.35 -81.48 -51.91
C GLY A 96 15.56 -82.24 -52.99
N VAL A 97 14.46 -81.66 -53.50
CA VAL A 97 13.63 -82.27 -54.54
C VAL A 97 14.06 -81.74 -55.91
N PRO A 98 14.54 -82.58 -56.84
CA PRO A 98 14.86 -82.17 -58.21
C PRO A 98 13.67 -81.47 -58.89
N GLY A 99 13.84 -80.22 -59.31
CA GLY A 99 12.78 -79.44 -59.95
C GLY A 99 11.59 -79.07 -59.05
N GLY A 100 11.75 -79.19 -57.73
CA GLY A 100 10.69 -78.87 -56.78
C GLY A 100 10.38 -77.37 -56.67
N PRO A 101 9.24 -77.02 -56.05
CA PRO A 101 8.76 -75.64 -55.96
C PRO A 101 9.48 -74.79 -54.91
N ALA A 102 10.27 -75.37 -53.99
CA ALA A 102 10.90 -74.63 -52.89
C ALA A 102 12.18 -73.92 -53.34
N GLN A 103 12.07 -72.87 -54.15
CA GLN A 103 13.20 -72.10 -54.66
C GLN A 103 13.50 -70.85 -53.81
N PRO A 104 14.70 -70.24 -53.90
CA PRO A 104 14.94 -68.94 -53.30
C PRO A 104 13.87 -67.91 -53.69
N GLY A 105 13.34 -67.19 -52.70
CA GLY A 105 12.21 -66.25 -52.84
C GLY A 105 10.83 -66.89 -52.70
N THR A 106 10.72 -68.21 -52.59
CA THR A 106 9.43 -68.86 -52.30
C THR A 106 9.11 -68.87 -50.81
N PRO A 107 7.82 -68.81 -50.42
CA PRO A 107 7.42 -68.79 -49.02
C PRO A 107 7.86 -70.03 -48.24
N CYS A 108 8.26 -69.83 -47.00
CA CYS A 108 8.57 -70.89 -46.03
C CYS A 108 8.10 -70.46 -44.63
N ASP A 109 8.48 -71.20 -43.58
CA ASP A 109 8.26 -70.84 -42.18
C ASP A 109 9.58 -71.10 -41.43
N ASP A 110 10.19 -70.05 -40.88
CA ASP A 110 11.48 -70.14 -40.17
C ASP A 110 11.33 -70.51 -38.67
N GLY A 111 10.07 -70.61 -38.20
CA GLY A 111 9.70 -70.99 -36.84
C GLY A 111 9.91 -69.89 -35.79
N LEU A 112 10.31 -68.68 -36.18
CA LEU A 112 10.51 -67.56 -35.25
C LEU A 112 9.26 -66.66 -35.24
N ALA A 113 8.59 -66.60 -34.08
CA ALA A 113 7.39 -65.77 -33.92
C ALA A 113 7.65 -64.24 -34.05
N THR A 114 8.91 -63.81 -34.10
CA THR A 114 9.33 -62.41 -34.25
C THR A 114 9.54 -61.99 -35.70
N THR A 115 9.47 -62.93 -36.65
CA THR A 115 9.66 -62.69 -38.08
C THR A 115 8.39 -63.09 -38.85
N GLY A 116 8.23 -62.52 -40.03
CA GLY A 116 7.18 -62.88 -40.97
C GLY A 116 7.64 -62.64 -42.41
N ASN A 117 6.77 -62.93 -43.38
CA ASN A 117 7.13 -62.95 -44.81
C ASN A 117 8.34 -63.86 -45.10
N ASP A 118 8.40 -65.01 -44.43
CA ASP A 118 9.56 -65.90 -44.54
C ASP A 118 9.70 -66.46 -45.94
N VAL A 119 10.91 -66.33 -46.48
CA VAL A 119 11.26 -66.84 -47.80
C VAL A 119 12.55 -67.62 -47.74
N TYR A 120 12.70 -68.60 -48.63
CA TYR A 120 14.00 -69.23 -48.82
C TYR A 120 15.00 -68.20 -49.34
N GLN A 121 16.11 -68.03 -48.63
CA GLN A 121 17.21 -67.20 -49.10
C GLN A 121 18.01 -67.91 -50.21
N ALA A 122 18.95 -67.18 -50.83
CA ALA A 122 19.79 -67.73 -51.91
C ALA A 122 20.64 -68.94 -51.49
N ASN A 123 20.92 -69.09 -50.20
CA ASN A 123 21.61 -70.23 -49.59
C ASN A 123 20.64 -71.33 -49.10
N CYS A 124 19.36 -71.27 -49.46
CA CYS A 124 18.29 -72.17 -49.02
C CYS A 124 18.02 -72.21 -47.51
N THR A 125 18.42 -71.19 -46.74
CA THR A 125 17.90 -71.02 -45.37
C THR A 125 16.56 -70.30 -45.42
N CYS A 126 15.58 -70.79 -44.67
CA CYS A 126 14.34 -70.04 -44.45
C CYS A 126 14.59 -68.92 -43.44
N ALA A 127 14.22 -67.69 -43.79
CA ALA A 127 14.26 -66.56 -42.86
C ALA A 127 13.21 -65.53 -43.25
N GLY A 128 12.62 -64.90 -42.24
CA GLY A 128 11.71 -63.77 -42.41
C GLY A 128 12.30 -62.40 -42.13
N GLU A 129 11.47 -61.40 -42.37
CA GLU A 129 11.70 -60.01 -41.99
C GLU A 129 11.23 -59.78 -40.55
N LEU A 130 11.94 -58.95 -39.79
CA LEU A 130 11.54 -58.60 -38.43
C LEU A 130 10.13 -57.96 -38.44
N ILE A 131 9.23 -58.47 -37.61
CA ILE A 131 7.92 -57.89 -37.39
C ILE A 131 8.08 -56.63 -36.52
N ASP A 132 7.58 -55.50 -37.00
CA ASP A 132 7.60 -54.24 -36.27
C ASP A 132 6.53 -54.19 -35.16
N CYS A 133 6.50 -53.11 -34.38
CA CYS A 133 5.56 -52.95 -33.26
C CYS A 133 4.09 -52.83 -33.69
N LEU A 134 3.80 -52.66 -34.98
CA LEU A 134 2.46 -52.68 -35.55
C LEU A 134 2.09 -54.04 -36.17
N GLY A 135 2.97 -55.04 -36.05
CA GLY A 135 2.74 -56.37 -36.61
C GLY A 135 3.07 -56.49 -38.09
N VAL A 136 3.80 -55.53 -38.66
CA VAL A 136 4.16 -55.52 -40.08
C VAL A 136 5.56 -56.09 -40.27
N PRO A 137 5.75 -57.22 -40.97
CA PRO A 137 7.08 -57.71 -41.33
C PRO A 137 7.81 -56.68 -42.21
N GLY A 138 9.05 -56.37 -41.87
CA GLY A 138 9.85 -55.34 -42.54
C GLY A 138 9.38 -53.90 -42.27
N GLY A 139 8.46 -53.71 -41.32
CA GLY A 139 7.89 -52.42 -40.98
C GLY A 139 8.87 -51.48 -40.27
N ALA A 140 8.55 -50.18 -40.28
CA ALA A 140 9.42 -49.14 -39.74
C ALA A 140 9.16 -48.82 -38.26
N ALA A 141 8.08 -49.34 -37.65
CA ALA A 141 7.72 -49.02 -36.26
C ALA A 141 8.53 -49.86 -35.27
N LEU A 142 9.83 -49.57 -35.15
CA LEU A 142 10.75 -50.28 -34.27
C LEU A 142 10.84 -49.61 -32.89
N PRO A 143 11.34 -50.32 -31.85
CA PRO A 143 11.66 -49.68 -30.58
C PRO A 143 12.54 -48.43 -30.76
N GLY A 144 12.13 -47.32 -30.15
CA GLY A 144 12.75 -46.00 -30.28
C GLY A 144 12.19 -45.12 -31.40
N THR A 145 11.33 -45.63 -32.29
CA THR A 145 10.62 -44.76 -33.25
C THR A 145 9.47 -44.03 -32.58
N ALA A 146 9.19 -42.81 -33.07
CA ALA A 146 8.09 -42.00 -32.59
C ALA A 146 6.74 -42.68 -32.79
N CYS A 147 5.85 -42.50 -31.84
CA CYS A 147 4.46 -42.96 -31.86
C CYS A 147 3.56 -41.95 -31.12
N ASP A 148 2.29 -42.28 -30.93
CA ASP A 148 1.33 -41.51 -30.11
C ASP A 148 0.64 -42.51 -29.17
N ASP A 149 0.82 -42.34 -27.86
CA ASP A 149 0.23 -43.23 -26.85
C ASP A 149 -1.21 -42.86 -26.47
N GLY A 150 -1.74 -41.78 -27.06
CA GLY A 150 -3.09 -41.27 -26.89
C GLY A 150 -3.34 -40.56 -25.56
N LEU A 151 -2.33 -40.42 -24.70
CA LEU A 151 -2.46 -39.74 -23.41
C LEU A 151 -2.04 -38.28 -23.55
N ALA A 152 -3.00 -37.36 -23.38
CA ALA A 152 -2.74 -35.92 -23.44
C ALA A 152 -1.76 -35.39 -22.37
N THR A 153 -1.40 -36.21 -21.37
CA THR A 153 -0.45 -35.88 -20.31
C THR A 153 1.00 -36.25 -20.63
N THR A 154 1.25 -36.94 -21.74
CA THR A 154 2.57 -37.38 -22.18
C THR A 154 2.90 -36.79 -23.55
N GLY A 155 4.19 -36.72 -23.85
CA GLY A 155 4.68 -36.34 -25.17
C GLY A 155 6.05 -36.96 -25.43
N ASN A 156 6.58 -36.73 -26.65
CA ASN A 156 7.77 -37.42 -27.16
C ASN A 156 7.64 -38.95 -27.09
N ASP A 157 6.48 -39.47 -27.48
CA ASP A 157 6.16 -40.88 -27.34
C ASP A 157 6.99 -41.74 -28.29
N VAL A 158 7.51 -42.83 -27.76
CA VAL A 158 8.33 -43.78 -28.50
C VAL A 158 7.92 -45.21 -28.17
N TYR A 159 8.09 -46.12 -29.13
CA TYR A 159 7.93 -47.53 -28.83
C TYR A 159 9.04 -48.01 -27.89
N GLY A 160 8.66 -48.60 -26.76
CA GLY A 160 9.58 -49.29 -25.86
C GLY A 160 10.10 -50.60 -26.46
N ALA A 161 11.06 -51.23 -25.78
CA ALA A 161 11.60 -52.54 -26.19
C ALA A 161 10.53 -53.66 -26.23
N ASN A 162 9.41 -53.46 -25.53
CA ASN A 162 8.24 -54.34 -25.53
C ASN A 162 7.15 -53.90 -26.51
N CYS A 163 7.44 -52.98 -27.44
CA CYS A 163 6.50 -52.42 -28.40
C CYS A 163 5.27 -51.71 -27.80
N VAL A 164 5.37 -51.29 -26.54
CA VAL A 164 4.38 -50.37 -25.95
C VAL A 164 4.77 -48.95 -26.33
N CYS A 165 3.86 -48.22 -26.96
CA CYS A 165 4.01 -46.79 -27.14
C CYS A 165 3.82 -46.09 -25.79
N ALA A 166 4.81 -45.32 -25.35
CA ALA A 166 4.72 -44.53 -24.14
C ALA A 166 5.53 -43.24 -24.28
N GLY A 167 4.98 -42.14 -23.76
CA GLY A 167 5.66 -40.86 -23.69
C GLY A 167 6.30 -40.51 -22.37
N GLN A 168 6.99 -39.38 -22.37
CA GLN A 168 7.48 -38.72 -21.18
C GLN A 168 6.38 -37.83 -20.62
N LEU A 169 6.25 -37.79 -19.29
CA LEU A 169 5.30 -36.90 -18.63
C LEU A 169 5.57 -35.45 -19.05
N ILE A 170 4.53 -34.74 -19.49
CA ILE A 170 4.58 -33.31 -19.76
C ILE A 170 4.62 -32.57 -18.42
N ASP A 171 5.62 -31.72 -18.23
CA ASP A 171 5.75 -30.90 -17.03
C ASP A 171 4.78 -29.70 -17.03
N CYS A 172 4.75 -28.93 -15.96
CA CYS A 172 3.83 -27.78 -15.81
C CYS A 172 4.12 -26.61 -16.76
N LEU A 173 5.23 -26.66 -17.52
CA LEU A 173 5.55 -25.70 -18.58
C LEU A 173 5.24 -26.26 -19.99
N GLY A 174 4.64 -27.45 -20.07
CA GLY A 174 4.32 -28.08 -21.34
C GLY A 174 5.50 -28.79 -22.00
N VAL A 175 6.58 -29.07 -21.26
CA VAL A 175 7.78 -29.72 -21.79
C VAL A 175 7.75 -31.21 -21.45
N PRO A 176 7.69 -32.13 -22.44
CA PRO A 176 7.82 -33.56 -22.17
C PRO A 176 9.18 -33.87 -21.54
N GLY A 177 9.18 -34.56 -20.39
CA GLY A 177 10.38 -34.86 -19.62
C GLY A 177 10.99 -33.66 -18.89
N GLY A 178 10.26 -32.55 -18.82
CA GLY A 178 10.71 -31.34 -18.14
C GLY A 178 10.74 -31.46 -16.61
N ALA A 179 11.43 -30.52 -15.97
CA ALA A 179 11.68 -30.55 -14.53
C ALA A 179 10.60 -29.82 -13.70
N ALA A 180 9.69 -29.06 -14.32
CA ALA A 180 8.68 -28.27 -13.62
C ALA A 180 7.50 -29.16 -13.18
N LEU A 181 7.74 -30.07 -12.24
CA LEU A 181 6.74 -31.00 -11.72
C LEU A 181 6.00 -30.41 -10.50
N PRO A 182 4.82 -30.93 -10.14
CA PRO A 182 4.17 -30.57 -8.88
C PRO A 182 5.13 -30.68 -7.69
N GLY A 183 5.22 -29.61 -6.89
CA GLY A 183 6.14 -29.46 -5.76
C GLY A 183 7.47 -28.78 -6.09
N THR A 184 7.80 -28.51 -7.36
CA THR A 184 8.97 -27.69 -7.69
C THR A 184 8.67 -26.21 -7.50
N ALA A 185 9.69 -25.45 -7.11
CA ALA A 185 9.59 -24.01 -6.93
C ALA A 185 9.23 -23.30 -8.25
N CYS A 186 8.44 -22.24 -8.15
CA CYS A 186 8.03 -21.37 -9.25
C CYS A 186 7.89 -19.93 -8.74
N ASP A 187 7.37 -19.01 -9.57
CA ASP A 187 7.04 -17.63 -9.16
C ASP A 187 5.65 -17.32 -9.72
N ASP A 188 4.67 -17.11 -8.84
CA ASP A 188 3.28 -16.82 -9.22
C ASP A 188 3.03 -15.33 -9.52
N ASN A 189 4.10 -14.51 -9.46
CA ASN A 189 4.13 -13.05 -9.57
C ASN A 189 3.22 -12.33 -8.57
N ASN A 190 2.79 -12.99 -7.51
CA ASN A 190 2.02 -12.38 -6.45
C ASN A 190 2.94 -11.99 -5.28
N PRO A 191 3.15 -10.68 -5.04
CA PRO A 191 4.07 -10.23 -4.00
C PRO A 191 3.60 -10.56 -2.56
N ASN A 192 2.36 -11.04 -2.39
CA ASN A 192 1.79 -11.39 -1.08
C ASN A 192 1.93 -12.87 -0.72
N SER A 193 2.51 -13.68 -1.60
CA SER A 193 2.81 -15.09 -1.38
C SER A 193 4.31 -15.33 -1.30
N SER A 194 4.67 -16.42 -0.62
CA SER A 194 6.04 -16.89 -0.50
C SER A 194 6.08 -18.41 -0.64
N ASN A 195 7.25 -18.98 -0.93
CA ASN A 195 7.41 -20.43 -1.14
C ASN A 195 6.50 -20.98 -2.25
N ASP A 196 6.46 -20.27 -3.38
CA ASP A 196 5.70 -20.61 -4.57
C ASP A 196 6.11 -21.97 -5.14
N VAL A 197 5.13 -22.86 -5.30
CA VAL A 197 5.32 -24.19 -5.85
C VAL A 197 4.21 -24.54 -6.84
N TYR A 198 4.53 -25.37 -7.84
CA TYR A 198 3.49 -25.92 -8.71
C TYR A 198 2.60 -26.89 -7.93
N GLY A 199 1.29 -26.65 -7.94
CA GLY A 199 0.29 -27.58 -7.41
C GLY A 199 0.11 -28.82 -8.29
N ALA A 200 -0.70 -29.79 -7.82
CA ALA A 200 -1.02 -30.99 -8.59
C ALA A 200 -1.76 -30.70 -9.92
N ASN A 201 -2.36 -29.53 -10.04
CA ASN A 201 -3.01 -29.02 -11.24
C ASN A 201 -2.09 -28.11 -12.08
N CYS A 202 -0.78 -28.09 -11.80
CA CYS A 202 0.21 -27.24 -12.46
C CYS A 202 -0.06 -25.73 -12.38
N VAL A 203 -0.84 -25.29 -11.40
CA VAL A 203 -0.93 -23.87 -11.05
C VAL A 203 0.24 -23.54 -10.14
N CYS A 204 1.05 -22.56 -10.52
CA CYS A 204 2.03 -21.97 -9.62
C CYS A 204 1.28 -21.10 -8.60
N ALA A 205 1.42 -21.41 -7.32
CA ALA A 205 0.85 -20.63 -6.24
C ALA A 205 1.75 -20.73 -5.01
N GLY A 206 1.93 -19.62 -4.30
CA GLY A 206 2.63 -19.61 -3.03
C GLY A 206 1.75 -19.76 -1.81
N GLN A 207 2.41 -19.97 -0.67
CA GLN A 207 1.79 -19.85 0.62
C GLN A 207 1.70 -18.37 0.97
N PHE A 208 0.47 -17.87 1.10
CA PHE A 208 0.25 -16.54 1.66
C PHE A 208 0.86 -16.48 3.06
N ALA A 209 1.56 -15.39 3.35
CA ALA A 209 1.93 -15.09 4.73
C ALA A 209 0.64 -15.09 5.58
N ASN A 210 0.73 -15.67 6.79
CA ASN A 210 -0.35 -15.53 7.76
C ASN A 210 -0.57 -14.03 8.02
N ASP A 211 -1.83 -13.62 8.00
CA ASP A 211 -2.21 -12.29 8.48
C ASP A 211 -2.01 -12.22 10.01
N CYS A 212 -2.26 -11.05 10.60
CA CYS A 212 -2.09 -10.80 12.02
C CYS A 212 -3.05 -11.60 12.92
N LEU A 213 -4.05 -12.28 12.35
CA LEU A 213 -4.93 -13.23 13.03
C LEU A 213 -4.54 -14.70 12.79
N GLY A 214 -3.42 -14.95 12.12
CA GLY A 214 -2.93 -16.29 11.83
C GLY A 214 -3.63 -16.98 10.65
N VAL A 215 -4.38 -16.23 9.83
CA VAL A 215 -5.08 -16.74 8.66
C VAL A 215 -4.20 -16.56 7.42
N PRO A 216 -3.79 -17.64 6.72
CA PRO A 216 -3.03 -17.53 5.48
C PRO A 216 -3.78 -16.66 4.45
N GLY A 217 -3.19 -15.53 4.06
CA GLY A 217 -3.78 -14.62 3.07
C GLY A 217 -5.03 -13.88 3.56
N GLY A 218 -5.24 -13.83 4.88
CA GLY A 218 -6.36 -13.10 5.46
C GLY A 218 -6.21 -11.57 5.36
N PRO A 219 -7.31 -10.83 5.59
CA PRO A 219 -7.35 -9.38 5.42
C PRO A 219 -6.70 -8.59 6.58
N ALA A 220 -6.32 -9.24 7.70
CA ALA A 220 -5.74 -8.57 8.86
C ALA A 220 -4.24 -8.30 8.67
N GLN A 221 -3.86 -7.50 7.68
CA GLN A 221 -2.46 -7.16 7.38
C GLN A 221 -2.02 -5.88 8.10
N PRO A 222 -0.71 -5.65 8.33
CA PRO A 222 -0.23 -4.37 8.82
C PRO A 222 -0.78 -3.18 8.02
N GLY A 223 -1.34 -2.19 8.72
CA GLY A 223 -2.00 -1.02 8.16
C GLY A 223 -3.50 -1.21 7.87
N THR A 224 -4.06 -2.41 8.00
CA THR A 224 -5.51 -2.61 7.85
C THR A 224 -6.25 -2.32 9.16
N PRO A 225 -7.56 -1.95 9.10
CA PRO A 225 -8.33 -1.62 10.29
C PRO A 225 -8.47 -2.79 11.26
N CYS A 226 -8.48 -2.48 12.55
CA CYS A 226 -8.77 -3.40 13.64
C CYS A 226 -9.53 -2.68 14.78
N ASP A 227 -9.74 -3.33 15.92
CA ASP A 227 -10.30 -2.76 17.14
C ASP A 227 -9.39 -3.17 18.30
N ASP A 228 -8.70 -2.21 18.94
CA ASP A 228 -7.78 -2.47 20.05
C ASP A 228 -8.50 -2.61 21.41
N GLY A 229 -9.82 -2.40 21.42
CA GLY A 229 -10.70 -2.52 22.59
C GLY A 229 -10.61 -1.35 23.57
N LEU A 230 -9.83 -0.30 23.28
CA LEU A 230 -9.68 0.87 24.15
C LEU A 230 -10.59 2.00 23.69
N ALA A 231 -11.57 2.37 24.52
CA ALA A 231 -12.51 3.46 24.21
C ALA A 231 -11.85 4.86 24.09
N THR A 232 -10.58 5.00 24.47
CA THR A 232 -9.82 6.25 24.37
C THR A 232 -9.07 6.40 23.05
N THR A 233 -9.06 5.38 22.21
CA THR A 233 -8.38 5.35 20.91
C THR A 233 -9.39 5.08 19.79
N GLY A 234 -8.99 5.42 18.57
CA GLY A 234 -9.73 5.12 17.35
C GLY A 234 -8.81 5.10 16.14
N ASN A 235 -9.37 4.84 14.96
CA ASN A 235 -8.58 4.56 13.75
C ASN A 235 -7.55 3.45 13.96
N ASP A 236 -7.96 2.38 14.64
CA ASP A 236 -7.04 1.31 15.02
C ASP A 236 -6.57 0.54 13.79
N THR A 237 -5.26 0.29 13.76
CA THR A 237 -4.63 -0.42 12.65
C THR A 237 -3.64 -1.46 13.17
N TRP A 238 -3.47 -2.53 12.42
CA TRP A 238 -2.42 -3.50 12.69
C TRP A 238 -1.04 -2.89 12.48
N SER A 239 -0.16 -2.98 13.46
CA SER A 239 1.24 -2.57 13.33
C SER A 239 2.04 -3.57 12.50
N ALA A 240 3.27 -3.20 12.11
CA ALA A 240 4.20 -4.10 11.41
C ALA A 240 4.54 -5.38 12.21
N ASN A 241 4.34 -5.35 13.54
CA ASN A 241 4.54 -6.50 14.43
C ASN A 241 3.22 -7.19 14.78
N CYS A 242 2.14 -6.94 14.03
CA CYS A 242 0.82 -7.53 14.25
C CYS A 242 0.24 -7.26 15.65
N VAL A 243 0.40 -6.03 16.12
CA VAL A 243 -0.31 -5.51 17.31
C VAL A 243 -1.39 -4.55 16.81
N CYS A 244 -2.63 -4.73 17.24
CA CYS A 244 -3.68 -3.76 16.96
C CYS A 244 -3.50 -2.56 17.88
N GLU A 245 -3.23 -1.38 17.30
CA GLU A 245 -2.99 -0.15 18.05
C GLU A 245 -3.81 1.00 17.44
N GLY A 246 -4.51 1.74 18.29
CA GLY A 246 -5.26 2.93 17.93
C GLY A 246 -4.54 4.26 18.14
N GLN A 247 -5.03 5.30 17.47
CA GLN A 247 -4.61 6.67 17.71
C GLN A 247 -5.42 7.28 18.85
N LEU A 248 -4.77 8.02 19.74
CA LEU A 248 -5.46 8.73 20.83
C LEU A 248 -6.55 9.65 20.27
N ILE A 249 -7.77 9.53 20.79
CA ILE A 249 -8.88 10.42 20.46
C ILE A 249 -8.67 11.75 21.20
N ASP A 250 -8.69 12.86 20.46
CA ASP A 250 -8.56 14.20 21.02
C ASP A 250 -9.86 14.70 21.68
N CYS A 251 -9.84 15.88 22.29
CA CYS A 251 -10.98 16.46 23.00
C CYS A 251 -12.17 16.83 22.10
N LEU A 252 -11.99 16.82 20.77
CA LEU A 252 -13.06 16.99 19.80
C LEU A 252 -13.59 15.64 19.26
N GLY A 253 -13.09 14.53 19.77
CA GLY A 253 -13.48 13.19 19.33
C GLY A 253 -12.77 12.74 18.06
N VAL A 254 -11.66 13.39 17.67
CA VAL A 254 -10.91 13.06 16.45
C VAL A 254 -9.72 12.14 16.81
N PRO A 255 -9.67 10.89 16.32
CA PRO A 255 -8.49 10.05 16.50
C PRO A 255 -7.26 10.67 15.82
N GLY A 256 -6.15 10.78 16.55
CA GLY A 256 -4.93 11.46 16.08
C GLY A 256 -5.06 12.98 15.97
N GLY A 257 -6.14 13.55 16.51
CA GLY A 257 -6.40 14.98 16.48
C GLY A 257 -5.47 15.78 17.39
N ALA A 258 -5.41 17.10 17.13
CA ALA A 258 -4.51 18.00 17.82
C ALA A 258 -5.11 18.65 19.07
N ALA A 259 -6.42 18.53 19.32
CA ALA A 259 -7.10 19.18 20.45
C ALA A 259 -6.87 18.39 21.75
N LEU A 260 -5.62 18.35 22.22
CA LEU A 260 -5.24 17.63 23.44
C LEU A 260 -5.36 18.52 24.69
N PRO A 261 -5.38 17.94 25.89
CA PRO A 261 -5.29 18.72 27.12
C PRO A 261 -4.10 19.70 27.09
N GLY A 262 -4.38 20.97 27.38
CA GLY A 262 -3.43 22.08 27.31
C GLY A 262 -3.40 22.83 25.97
N THR A 263 -4.08 22.35 24.92
CA THR A 263 -4.21 23.14 23.69
C THR A 263 -5.26 24.23 23.83
N ALA A 264 -5.04 25.35 23.13
CA ALA A 264 -5.95 26.48 23.13
C ALA A 264 -7.34 26.10 22.58
N CYS A 265 -8.37 26.70 23.17
CA CYS A 265 -9.77 26.58 22.76
C CYS A 265 -10.51 27.90 23.04
N ASP A 266 -11.83 27.93 22.84
CA ASP A 266 -12.72 29.05 23.18
C ASP A 266 -13.90 28.47 23.98
N ASP A 267 -14.06 28.84 25.25
CA ASP A 267 -15.14 28.35 26.11
C ASP A 267 -16.45 29.13 25.95
N GLY A 268 -16.46 30.16 25.10
CA GLY A 268 -17.60 30.99 24.76
C GLY A 268 -18.00 32.00 25.83
N LEU A 269 -17.25 32.08 26.94
CA LEU A 269 -17.53 33.03 28.02
C LEU A 269 -16.68 34.29 27.84
N ALA A 270 -17.34 35.42 27.61
CA ALA A 270 -16.66 36.71 27.45
C ALA A 270 -15.88 37.20 28.71
N THR A 271 -16.09 36.55 29.86
CA THR A 271 -15.40 36.86 31.13
C THR A 271 -14.10 36.10 31.32
N THR A 272 -13.78 35.16 30.43
CA THR A 272 -12.58 34.31 30.49
C THR A 272 -11.72 34.50 29.24
N GLY A 273 -10.45 34.16 29.36
CA GLY A 273 -9.52 34.10 28.23
C GLY A 273 -8.38 33.12 28.50
N ASN A 274 -7.48 32.96 27.52
CA ASN A 274 -6.44 31.92 27.53
C ASN A 274 -7.04 30.51 27.74
N ASP A 275 -8.14 30.22 27.06
CA ASP A 275 -8.88 28.98 27.26
C ASP A 275 -8.09 27.79 26.74
N VAL A 276 -8.09 26.73 27.53
CA VAL A 276 -7.41 25.47 27.20
C VAL A 276 -8.29 24.28 27.55
N TYR A 277 -8.11 23.18 26.84
CA TYR A 277 -8.73 21.92 27.24
C TYR A 277 -8.09 21.40 28.53
N GLY A 278 -8.91 21.09 29.53
CA GLY A 278 -8.49 20.38 30.73
C GLY A 278 -8.23 18.89 30.48
N ALA A 279 -7.74 18.18 31.50
CA ALA A 279 -7.49 16.73 31.43
C ALA A 279 -8.76 15.90 31.15
N ASN A 280 -9.93 16.46 31.44
CA ASN A 280 -11.24 15.90 31.15
C ASN A 280 -11.86 16.45 29.85
N CYS A 281 -11.07 17.09 28.99
CA CYS A 281 -11.49 17.69 27.73
C CYS A 281 -12.59 18.75 27.84
N VAL A 282 -12.72 19.39 29.00
CA VAL A 282 -13.53 20.60 29.14
C VAL A 282 -12.68 21.80 28.74
N CYS A 283 -13.15 22.58 27.76
CA CYS A 283 -12.57 23.87 27.45
C CYS A 283 -12.94 24.86 28.56
N ALA A 284 -11.94 25.48 29.19
CA ALA A 284 -12.15 26.50 30.21
C ALA A 284 -11.00 27.51 30.19
N GLY A 285 -11.36 28.78 30.38
CA GLY A 285 -10.42 29.88 30.48
C GLY A 285 -10.08 30.31 31.90
N GLN A 286 -9.12 31.23 31.96
CA GLN A 286 -8.79 31.97 33.16
C GLN A 286 -9.66 33.22 33.23
N LEU A 287 -10.15 33.56 34.43
CA LEU A 287 -10.92 34.79 34.64
C LEU A 287 -10.11 36.00 34.17
N ILE A 288 -10.72 36.85 33.35
CA ILE A 288 -10.15 38.13 32.93
C ILE A 288 -10.26 39.11 34.09
N ASP A 289 -9.14 39.72 34.47
CA ASP A 289 -9.08 40.73 35.52
C ASP A 289 -9.57 42.11 35.04
N CYS A 290 -9.64 43.09 35.93
CA CYS A 290 -10.12 44.44 35.63
C CYS A 290 -9.21 45.24 34.69
N LEU A 291 -8.02 44.72 34.36
CA LEU A 291 -7.11 45.28 33.35
C LEU A 291 -7.20 44.54 32.01
N GLY A 292 -8.10 43.56 31.88
CA GLY A 292 -8.26 42.78 30.66
C GLY A 292 -7.23 41.64 30.53
N VAL A 293 -6.55 41.25 31.61
CA VAL A 293 -5.54 40.19 31.60
C VAL A 293 -6.15 38.88 32.10
N PRO A 294 -6.23 37.82 31.26
CA PRO A 294 -6.66 36.50 31.74
C PRO A 294 -5.69 35.96 32.80
N GLY A 295 -6.22 35.54 33.94
CA GLY A 295 -5.43 35.09 35.10
C GLY A 295 -4.72 36.22 35.83
N GLY A 296 -5.05 37.47 35.52
CA GLY A 296 -4.47 38.64 36.16
C GLY A 296 -4.92 38.82 37.62
N ALA A 297 -4.18 39.64 38.34
CA ALA A 297 -4.39 39.85 39.78
C ALA A 297 -5.31 41.04 40.10
N ALA A 298 -5.68 41.88 39.12
CA ALA A 298 -6.51 43.06 39.35
C ALA A 298 -7.99 42.69 39.46
N LEU A 299 -8.36 41.98 40.53
CA LEU A 299 -9.72 41.52 40.77
C LEU A 299 -10.52 42.54 41.60
N PRO A 300 -11.87 42.46 41.60
CA PRO A 300 -12.67 43.26 42.52
C PRO A 300 -12.18 43.14 43.98
N GLY A 301 -11.96 44.27 44.63
CA GLY A 301 -11.40 44.38 45.98
C GLY A 301 -9.87 44.53 46.04
N THR A 302 -9.14 44.39 44.93
CA THR A 302 -7.71 44.70 44.92
C THR A 302 -7.46 46.20 44.80
N ALA A 303 -6.37 46.67 45.39
CA ALA A 303 -5.97 48.07 45.37
C ALA A 303 -5.72 48.57 43.94
N CYS A 304 -6.05 49.83 43.70
CA CYS A 304 -5.81 50.54 42.44
C CYS A 304 -5.54 52.04 42.74
N ASP A 305 -5.45 52.88 41.71
CA ASP A 305 -5.34 54.35 41.82
C ASP A 305 -6.39 54.97 40.88
N ASP A 306 -7.38 55.66 41.43
CA ASP A 306 -8.46 56.29 40.66
C ASP A 306 -8.08 57.69 40.12
N ASN A 307 -6.82 58.10 40.36
CA ASN A 307 -6.25 59.42 40.06
C ASN A 307 -6.99 60.59 40.70
N ASN A 308 -7.86 60.35 41.69
CA ASN A 308 -8.53 61.40 42.44
C ASN A 308 -7.76 61.68 43.73
N PRO A 309 -7.09 62.84 43.87
CA PRO A 309 -6.31 63.13 45.06
C PRO A 309 -7.14 63.30 46.35
N ASN A 310 -8.48 63.36 46.25
CA ASN A 310 -9.38 63.51 47.39
C ASN A 310 -9.98 62.18 47.89
N SER A 311 -9.67 61.08 47.23
CA SER A 311 -10.10 59.74 47.61
C SER A 311 -8.98 59.00 48.34
N SER A 312 -9.32 57.92 49.04
CA SER A 312 -8.36 57.03 49.70
C SER A 312 -8.86 55.59 49.66
N ASN A 313 -7.92 54.63 49.80
CA ASN A 313 -8.21 53.19 49.74
C ASN A 313 -8.89 52.76 48.44
N ASP A 314 -8.35 53.18 47.30
CA ASP A 314 -8.94 52.88 46.00
C ASP A 314 -8.86 51.40 45.70
N VAL A 315 -10.00 50.83 45.32
CA VAL A 315 -10.14 49.42 44.97
C VAL A 315 -10.98 49.26 43.73
N TYR A 316 -10.75 48.19 42.97
CA TYR A 316 -11.65 47.82 41.89
C TYR A 316 -13.00 47.38 42.45
N GLY A 317 -14.08 47.98 41.97
CA GLY A 317 -15.45 47.54 42.25
C GLY A 317 -15.82 46.26 41.50
N ALA A 318 -17.02 45.74 41.76
CA ALA A 318 -17.55 44.55 41.05
C ALA A 318 -17.72 44.77 39.53
N ASN A 319 -17.80 46.03 39.09
CA ASN A 319 -17.84 46.45 37.69
C ASN A 319 -16.47 46.87 37.15
N CYS A 320 -15.38 46.53 37.86
CA CYS A 320 -14.00 46.89 37.49
C CYS A 320 -13.73 48.40 37.34
N VAL A 321 -14.54 49.24 37.98
CA VAL A 321 -14.22 50.66 38.14
C VAL A 321 -13.31 50.80 39.36
N CYS A 322 -12.14 51.39 39.15
CA CYS A 322 -11.29 51.81 40.24
C CYS A 322 -11.90 53.05 40.89
N ALA A 323 -12.20 52.99 42.18
CA ALA A 323 -12.71 54.12 42.94
C ALA A 323 -12.25 54.05 44.39
N GLY A 324 -11.87 55.20 44.92
CA GLY A 324 -11.59 55.39 46.33
C GLY A 324 -12.79 55.81 47.16
N THR A 325 -12.60 55.75 48.47
CA THR A 325 -13.53 56.30 49.45
C THR A 325 -13.18 57.77 49.67
N LEU A 326 -14.11 58.68 49.34
CA LEU A 326 -13.97 60.10 49.67
C LEU A 326 -14.06 60.31 51.18
N ALA A 327 -13.26 61.24 51.71
CA ALA A 327 -13.41 61.66 53.10
C ALA A 327 -14.82 62.25 53.33
N ASN A 328 -15.41 61.94 54.48
CA ASN A 328 -16.66 62.56 54.89
C ASN A 328 -16.45 64.06 55.11
N ASP A 329 -17.41 64.86 54.65
CA ASP A 329 -17.54 66.25 55.06
C ASP A 329 -18.01 66.35 56.52
N CYS A 330 -18.15 67.57 57.05
CA CYS A 330 -18.55 67.81 58.43
C CYS A 330 -20.00 67.41 58.75
N LEU A 331 -20.81 67.04 57.75
CA LEU A 331 -22.13 66.47 57.90
C LEU A 331 -22.14 64.93 57.75
N GLY A 332 -20.97 64.31 57.61
CA GLY A 332 -20.84 62.86 57.45
C GLY A 332 -21.11 62.36 56.03
N VAL A 333 -21.17 63.26 55.04
CA VAL A 333 -21.41 62.90 53.63
C VAL A 333 -20.06 62.75 52.93
N PRO A 334 -19.72 61.55 52.38
CA PRO A 334 -18.50 61.36 51.61
C PRO A 334 -18.40 62.36 50.45
N GLY A 335 -17.35 63.19 50.44
CA GLY A 335 -17.12 64.22 49.41
C GLY A 335 -18.14 65.37 49.40
N GLY A 336 -18.92 65.53 50.46
CA GLY A 336 -19.93 66.59 50.55
C GLY A 336 -19.35 68.02 50.65
N PRO A 337 -20.18 69.05 50.45
CA PRO A 337 -19.74 70.45 50.40
C PRO A 337 -19.48 71.07 51.79
N ALA A 338 -19.84 70.42 52.90
CA ALA A 338 -19.65 70.93 54.26
C ALA A 338 -18.20 70.72 54.75
N GLN A 339 -17.23 71.29 54.05
CA GLN A 339 -15.80 71.17 54.40
C GLN A 339 -15.36 72.27 55.37
N PRO A 340 -14.27 72.07 56.14
CA PRO A 340 -13.69 73.14 56.95
C PRO A 340 -13.46 74.43 56.13
N GLY A 341 -13.95 75.56 56.64
CA GLY A 341 -13.92 76.87 56.00
C GLY A 341 -15.13 77.19 55.11
N THR A 342 -16.02 76.23 54.83
CA THR A 342 -17.26 76.52 54.09
C THR A 342 -18.34 77.10 55.00
N PRO A 343 -19.27 77.91 54.45
CA PRO A 343 -20.35 78.50 55.24
C PRO A 343 -21.26 77.45 55.89
N CYS A 344 -21.75 77.76 57.07
CA CYS A 344 -22.73 76.98 57.80
C CYS A 344 -23.69 77.90 58.59
N ASP A 345 -24.58 77.33 59.40
CA ASP A 345 -25.45 78.06 60.34
C ASP A 345 -25.40 77.31 61.69
N ASP A 346 -24.86 77.96 62.73
CA ASP A 346 -24.74 77.38 64.07
C ASP A 346 -26.02 77.53 64.91
N GLY A 347 -27.04 78.20 64.37
CA GLY A 347 -28.35 78.42 64.97
C GLY A 347 -28.36 79.46 66.09
N LEU A 348 -27.25 80.13 66.38
CA LEU A 348 -27.17 81.15 67.42
C LEU A 348 -27.41 82.53 66.82
N ALA A 349 -28.48 83.20 67.27
CA ALA A 349 -28.83 84.55 66.79
C ALA A 349 -27.79 85.64 67.14
N THR A 350 -26.82 85.34 68.00
CA THR A 350 -25.76 86.26 68.43
C THR A 350 -24.50 86.15 67.58
N THR A 351 -24.44 85.22 66.63
CA THR A 351 -23.28 84.98 65.76
C THR A 351 -23.66 85.10 64.29
N GLY A 352 -22.67 85.37 63.43
CA GLY A 352 -22.83 85.38 61.98
C GLY A 352 -21.53 85.05 61.26
N ASN A 353 -21.61 84.92 59.93
CA ASN A 353 -20.53 84.42 59.07
C ASN A 353 -20.01 83.04 59.53
N ASP A 354 -20.93 82.13 59.85
CA ASP A 354 -20.58 80.84 60.41
C ASP A 354 -19.86 79.97 59.40
N THR A 355 -18.79 79.31 59.87
CA THR A 355 -18.00 78.40 59.04
C THR A 355 -17.69 77.12 59.80
N TRP A 356 -17.54 76.04 59.05
CA TRP A 356 -17.07 74.78 59.62
C TRP A 356 -15.61 74.90 60.04
N SER A 357 -15.28 74.52 61.28
CA SER A 357 -13.89 74.43 61.73
C SER A 357 -13.19 73.16 61.23
N ALA A 358 -11.87 73.07 61.40
CA ALA A 358 -11.09 71.87 61.09
C ALA A 358 -11.53 70.62 61.88
N ASN A 359 -12.20 70.82 63.03
CA ASN A 359 -12.77 69.75 63.85
C ASN A 359 -14.28 69.56 63.58
N CYS A 360 -14.79 70.08 62.46
CA CYS A 360 -16.19 69.96 62.04
C CYS A 360 -17.22 70.47 63.06
N VAL A 361 -16.87 71.55 63.75
CA VAL A 361 -17.81 72.36 64.54
C VAL A 361 -18.22 73.55 63.69
N CYS A 362 -19.51 73.72 63.43
CA CYS A 362 -20.06 74.94 62.86
C CYS A 362 -20.12 76.02 63.94
N ALA A 363 -19.47 77.15 63.70
CA ALA A 363 -19.48 78.28 64.62
C ALA A 363 -19.31 79.59 63.87
N GLY A 364 -20.01 80.63 64.33
CA GLY A 364 -19.91 81.99 63.83
C GLY A 364 -19.02 82.91 64.65
N LEU A 365 -18.83 84.11 64.10
CA LEU A 365 -18.21 85.23 64.80
C LEU A 365 -19.29 85.99 65.55
N LEU A 366 -18.99 86.43 66.77
CA LEU A 366 -19.92 87.25 67.57
C LEU A 366 -20.34 88.49 66.76
N ILE A 367 -21.64 88.70 66.65
CA ILE A 367 -22.20 89.92 66.05
C ILE A 367 -22.03 91.06 67.06
N ASP A 368 -21.42 92.16 66.61
CA ASP A 368 -21.25 93.35 67.42
C ASP A 368 -22.54 94.20 67.48
N CYS A 369 -22.53 95.29 68.25
CA CYS A 369 -23.69 96.14 68.45
C CYS A 369 -24.13 96.92 67.20
N GLU A 370 -23.33 96.91 66.13
CA GLU A 370 -23.69 97.48 64.83
C GLU A 370 -24.23 96.41 63.85
N GLY A 371 -24.33 95.15 64.29
CA GLY A 371 -24.81 94.05 63.47
C GLY A 371 -23.74 93.41 62.59
N VAL A 372 -22.45 93.69 62.84
CA VAL A 372 -21.34 93.16 62.04
C VAL A 372 -20.74 91.93 62.74
N ALA A 373 -20.76 90.78 62.06
CA ALA A 373 -20.13 89.56 62.54
C ALA A 373 -18.59 89.73 62.63
N GLY A 374 -18.04 89.58 63.84
CA GLY A 374 -16.63 89.83 64.14
C GLY A 374 -16.25 91.31 64.21
N GLY A 375 -17.22 92.21 64.29
CA GLY A 375 -16.99 93.65 64.39
C GLY A 375 -16.49 94.09 65.77
N SER A 376 -16.00 95.33 65.86
CA SER A 376 -15.35 95.85 67.07
C SER A 376 -16.28 96.62 68.00
N ALA A 377 -17.55 96.85 67.63
CA ALA A 377 -18.52 97.59 68.44
C ALA A 377 -19.12 96.72 69.56
N LEU A 378 -18.29 96.26 70.49
CA LEU A 378 -18.71 95.36 71.58
C LEU A 378 -19.16 96.16 72.83
N PRO A 379 -19.95 95.57 73.74
CA PRO A 379 -20.27 96.22 75.00
C PRO A 379 -19.02 96.73 75.74
N GLY A 380 -19.02 98.00 76.12
CA GLY A 380 -17.92 98.72 76.75
C GLY A 380 -16.97 99.43 75.79
N THR A 381 -17.08 99.25 74.47
CA THR A 381 -16.32 100.06 73.51
C THR A 381 -16.98 101.41 73.31
N ALA A 382 -16.16 102.41 72.93
CA ALA A 382 -16.65 103.76 72.67
C ALA A 382 -17.63 103.80 71.49
N CYS A 383 -18.61 104.68 71.57
CA CYS A 383 -19.59 104.97 70.53
C CYS A 383 -19.97 106.46 70.56
N ASP A 384 -20.89 106.90 69.71
CA ASP A 384 -21.46 108.26 69.73
C ASP A 384 -22.99 108.12 69.70
N ASP A 385 -23.68 108.56 70.77
CA ASP A 385 -25.13 108.45 70.89
C ASP A 385 -25.89 109.59 70.20
N GLY A 386 -25.16 110.52 69.56
CA GLY A 386 -25.69 111.68 68.85
C GLY A 386 -26.25 112.77 69.77
N ASN A 387 -26.11 112.64 71.10
CA ASN A 387 -26.61 113.60 72.07
C ASN A 387 -25.47 114.51 72.57
N ALA A 388 -25.53 115.80 72.23
CA ALA A 388 -24.51 116.77 72.63
C ALA A 388 -24.41 117.03 74.16
N GLY A 389 -25.35 116.51 74.95
CA GLY A 389 -25.37 116.65 76.42
C GLY A 389 -24.66 115.52 77.18
N THR A 390 -24.17 114.50 76.48
CA THR A 390 -23.48 113.32 77.02
C THR A 390 -22.01 113.32 76.61
N ALA A 391 -21.17 112.65 77.40
CA ALA A 391 -19.76 112.44 77.10
C ALA A 391 -19.32 111.02 77.51
N ASN A 392 -18.28 110.52 76.85
CA ASN A 392 -17.74 109.16 77.01
C ASN A 392 -18.78 108.07 76.70
N ASP A 393 -19.46 108.16 75.57
CA ASP A 393 -20.50 107.20 75.20
C ASP A 393 -19.89 105.82 74.94
N THR A 394 -20.53 104.79 75.50
CA THR A 394 -20.10 103.41 75.33
C THR A 394 -21.29 102.53 75.00
N TRP A 395 -21.04 101.45 74.27
CA TRP A 395 -22.06 100.43 74.04
C TRP A 395 -22.40 99.71 75.35
N SER A 396 -23.67 99.70 75.73
CA SER A 396 -24.14 98.90 76.86
C SER A 396 -24.21 97.41 76.53
N ALA A 397 -24.41 96.55 77.54
CA ALA A 397 -24.61 95.11 77.35
C ALA A 397 -25.84 94.76 76.49
N ASN A 398 -26.79 95.69 76.34
CA ASN A 398 -27.96 95.55 75.47
C ASN A 398 -27.78 96.26 74.12
N CYS A 399 -26.54 96.59 73.73
CA CYS A 399 -26.21 97.29 72.50
C CYS A 399 -26.99 98.61 72.30
N VAL A 400 -27.13 99.36 73.40
CA VAL A 400 -27.55 100.77 73.37
C VAL A 400 -26.31 101.62 73.57
N CYS A 401 -26.01 102.48 72.60
CA CYS A 401 -24.99 103.51 72.75
C CYS A 401 -25.55 104.64 73.62
N ALA A 402 -24.89 104.94 74.74
CA ALA A 402 -25.28 106.03 75.62
C ALA A 402 -24.08 106.56 76.41
N GLY A 403 -24.03 107.87 76.66
CA GLY A 403 -23.03 108.50 77.51
C GLY A 403 -23.49 108.94 78.89
N ALA A 404 -22.52 109.37 79.70
CA ALA A 404 -22.79 110.00 80.99
C ALA A 404 -23.05 111.50 80.78
N ALA A 405 -24.01 112.07 81.52
CA ALA A 405 -24.31 113.50 81.44
C ALA A 405 -23.06 114.34 81.70
N ALA A 406 -22.78 115.30 80.81
CA ALA A 406 -21.61 116.17 80.93
C ALA A 406 -21.71 117.04 82.20
N ASN A 407 -20.59 117.20 82.91
CA ASN A 407 -20.49 118.08 84.07
C ASN A 407 -20.61 119.55 83.65
N ASP A 408 -21.30 120.37 84.45
CA ASP A 408 -21.34 121.82 84.28
C ASP A 408 -19.98 122.48 84.62
N CYS A 409 -19.86 123.79 84.39
CA CYS A 409 -18.61 124.53 84.64
C CYS A 409 -18.20 124.59 86.13
N LEU A 410 -18.99 124.04 87.05
CA LEU A 410 -18.71 123.93 88.49
C LEU A 410 -18.54 122.46 88.94
N GLY A 411 -18.51 121.51 88.01
CA GLY A 411 -18.31 120.08 88.29
C GLY A 411 -19.57 119.34 88.75
N VAL A 412 -20.77 119.89 88.55
CA VAL A 412 -22.04 119.24 88.87
C VAL A 412 -22.64 118.60 87.61
N PRO A 413 -22.93 117.29 87.61
CA PRO A 413 -23.61 116.64 86.48
C PRO A 413 -24.97 117.30 86.20
N GLY A 414 -25.15 117.89 85.00
CA GLY A 414 -26.42 118.50 84.57
C GLY A 414 -26.84 119.82 85.23
N GLY A 415 -25.90 120.58 85.82
CA GLY A 415 -26.19 121.84 86.51
C GLY A 415 -26.43 123.07 85.59
N PRO A 416 -27.05 124.16 86.13
CA PRO A 416 -27.51 125.31 85.35
C PRO A 416 -26.41 126.30 84.91
N ALA A 417 -25.15 126.10 85.33
CA ALA A 417 -24.02 126.97 84.99
C ALA A 417 -23.41 126.57 83.64
N GLN A 418 -24.07 126.99 82.56
CA GLN A 418 -23.64 126.76 81.18
C GLN A 418 -22.87 127.95 80.58
N PRO A 419 -22.01 127.73 79.56
CA PRO A 419 -21.28 128.80 78.88
C PRO A 419 -22.23 129.88 78.32
N GLY A 420 -22.11 131.13 78.81
CA GLY A 420 -22.90 132.28 78.34
C GLY A 420 -23.76 133.00 79.39
N THR A 421 -23.63 132.68 80.68
CA THR A 421 -24.35 133.37 81.79
C THR A 421 -23.46 134.42 82.49
N SER A 422 -24.01 135.57 82.88
CA SER A 422 -23.28 136.75 83.41
C SER A 422 -23.23 136.82 84.96
N CYS A 423 -22.09 137.22 85.55
CA CYS A 423 -21.92 137.45 86.99
C CYS A 423 -21.34 138.87 87.30
N ASP A 424 -21.82 139.49 88.39
CA ASP A 424 -21.53 140.86 88.89
C ASP A 424 -20.59 140.81 90.11
N ASP A 425 -19.46 141.55 90.10
CA ASP A 425 -18.35 141.46 91.07
C ASP A 425 -18.14 142.71 91.96
N GLY A 426 -19.03 143.70 91.92
CA GLY A 426 -19.36 144.53 93.08
C GLY A 426 -18.31 145.46 93.73
N LEU A 427 -17.40 146.15 93.01
CA LEU A 427 -16.55 147.23 93.60
C LEU A 427 -16.39 148.50 92.71
N PRO A 428 -16.27 149.73 93.29
CA PRO A 428 -16.46 151.04 92.61
C PRO A 428 -15.18 151.61 91.90
N PRO A 429 -15.33 152.61 90.99
CA PRO A 429 -14.28 153.01 90.02
C PRO A 429 -13.34 154.10 90.57
N PRO A 430 -12.07 154.21 90.14
CA PRO A 430 -11.71 154.98 88.93
C PRO A 430 -10.45 154.36 88.23
N ALA A 431 -9.86 154.81 87.11
CA ALA A 431 -9.94 155.98 86.27
C ALA A 431 -9.56 155.57 84.83
N THR A 432 -10.06 156.33 83.87
CA THR A 432 -9.80 156.33 82.43
C THR A 432 -8.32 156.21 82.00
N ILE A 433 -8.03 155.41 80.96
CA ILE A 433 -7.44 155.82 79.65
C ILE A 433 -7.55 154.63 78.65
N PRO A 434 -7.80 154.88 77.35
CA PRO A 434 -8.43 153.94 76.41
C PRO A 434 -7.44 153.22 75.47
N GLY A 435 -7.78 151.98 75.08
CA GLY A 435 -7.08 151.27 74.01
C GLY A 435 -7.49 149.80 73.87
N ALA A 436 -8.67 149.54 73.32
CA ALA A 436 -9.06 148.23 72.77
C ALA A 436 -8.20 147.91 71.50
N PRO A 437 -8.05 146.64 71.07
CA PRO A 437 -9.14 145.71 70.73
C PRO A 437 -9.08 144.36 71.47
N THR A 438 -10.20 143.88 72.02
CA THR A 438 -11.01 142.76 71.47
C THR A 438 -10.22 141.66 70.76
N ALA A 439 -10.12 140.48 71.37
CA ALA A 439 -10.99 139.35 71.05
C ALA A 439 -10.56 138.09 71.84
N CYS A 440 -11.56 137.31 72.25
CA CYS A 440 -11.45 136.02 72.90
C CYS A 440 -10.48 135.07 72.19
N ALA A 441 -9.60 134.44 72.97
CA ALA A 441 -8.91 133.22 72.56
C ALA A 441 -9.69 132.02 73.11
N LYS A 442 -10.14 131.18 72.18
CA LYS A 442 -10.60 129.80 72.40
C LYS A 442 -9.62 128.90 71.61
N VAL A 443 -9.59 127.63 71.99
CA VAL A 443 -9.08 126.46 71.25
C VAL A 443 -7.58 126.18 71.47
N ASN A 444 -7.12 124.97 71.81
CA ASN A 444 -7.72 123.63 71.86
C ASN A 444 -7.65 123.03 73.27
#